data_AF-A0A2C9KEF2-F1
#
_entry.id   AF-A0A2C9KEF2-F1
#
_cell.length_a   1.000
_cell.length_b   1.000
_cell.length_c   1.000
_cell.angle_alpha   90.00
_cell.angle_beta   90.00
_cell.angle_gamma   90.00
#
_symmetry.space_group_name_H-M   'P 1'
#
loop_
_entity.id
_entity.type
_entity.pdbx_description
1 polymer ?
#
loop_
_entity_poly.entity_id
_entity_poly.type
_entity_poly.pdbx_seq_one_letter_code
_entity_poly.pdbx_strand_id
1 'polypeptide(L)'
;MGGVEVGQGLSTKMIQVVSQVLDIPVDYIKIAETRTDVVPNTPPTAASMTSDLVGMAVVDACQQLCEKLKNYRTPNKPWKTVVGYSYLLYTFINIF
;
A
#
# COMPACT_ATOMS: atom_id res chain seq x y z
N MET A 1 9.53 -0.22 0.81
CA MET A 1 9.15 -1.65 0.67
C MET A 1 10.36 -2.51 1.01
N GLY A 2 10.16 -3.77 1.40
CA GLY A 2 11.26 -4.72 1.40
C GLY A 2 11.64 -5.10 -0.03
N GLY A 3 12.92 -5.30 -0.32
CA GLY A 3 13.43 -5.67 -1.65
C GLY A 3 14.00 -4.49 -2.44
N VAL A 4 15.14 -4.68 -3.10
CA VAL A 4 15.86 -3.63 -3.84
C VAL A 4 15.55 -3.75 -5.33
N GLU A 5 15.22 -2.62 -5.97
CA GLU A 5 15.14 -2.52 -7.42
C GLU A 5 16.55 -2.57 -8.02
N VAL A 6 16.80 -3.56 -8.87
CA VAL A 6 18.05 -3.81 -9.59
C VAL A 6 17.81 -3.85 -11.11
N GLY A 7 16.65 -3.37 -11.59
CA GLY A 7 16.26 -3.36 -13.01
C GLY A 7 15.28 -4.49 -13.40
N GLN A 8 14.79 -5.26 -12.43
CA GLN A 8 13.84 -6.36 -12.62
C GLN A 8 12.37 -5.92 -12.69
N GLY A 9 12.09 -4.64 -12.47
CA GLY A 9 10.73 -4.07 -12.51
C GLY A 9 9.88 -4.45 -11.29
N LEU A 10 10.52 -4.66 -10.13
CA LEU A 10 9.82 -5.03 -8.90
C LEU A 10 8.85 -3.92 -8.49
N SER A 11 9.30 -2.67 -8.51
CA SER A 11 8.51 -1.49 -8.14
C SER A 11 7.28 -1.35 -9.04
N THR A 12 7.46 -1.50 -10.36
CA THR A 12 6.35 -1.43 -11.33
C THR A 12 5.29 -2.50 -11.09
N LYS A 13 5.71 -3.75 -10.82
CA LYS A 13 4.78 -4.84 -10.48
C LYS A 13 4.01 -4.54 -9.21
N MET A 14 4.67 -3.99 -8.18
CA MET A 14 4.00 -3.65 -6.92
C MET A 14 2.97 -2.53 -7.11
N ILE A 15 3.24 -1.51 -7.93
CA ILE A 15 2.25 -0.47 -8.27
C ILE A 15 0.99 -1.08 -8.89
N GLN A 16 1.16 -2.04 -9.81
CA GLN A 16 0.03 -2.75 -10.44
C GLN A 16 -0.78 -3.56 -9.42
N VAL A 17 -0.11 -4.28 -8.53
CA VAL A 17 -0.76 -5.04 -7.45
C VAL A 17 -1.57 -4.10 -6.54
N VAL A 18 -0.99 -2.99 -6.08
CA VAL A 18 -1.70 -2.01 -5.23
C VAL A 18 -2.90 -1.41 -5.95
N SER A 19 -2.74 -1.06 -7.24
CA SER A 19 -3.82 -0.49 -8.05
C SER A 19 -5.00 -1.45 -8.16
N GLN A 20 -4.74 -2.75 -8.35
CA GLN A 20 -5.78 -3.78 -8.39
C GLN A 20 -6.45 -4.01 -7.03
N VAL A 21 -5.69 -4.09 -5.94
CA VAL A 21 -6.24 -4.39 -4.62
C VAL A 21 -7.03 -3.20 -4.05
N LEU A 22 -6.54 -1.98 -4.24
CA LEU A 22 -7.21 -0.78 -3.75
C LEU A 22 -8.27 -0.25 -4.73
N ASP A 23 -8.26 -0.71 -5.99
CA ASP A 23 -9.14 -0.24 -7.07
C ASP A 23 -9.03 1.29 -7.23
N ILE A 24 -7.79 1.74 -7.43
CA ILE A 24 -7.44 3.14 -7.68
C ILE A 24 -6.46 3.24 -8.87
N PRO A 25 -6.44 4.36 -9.60
CA PRO A 25 -5.50 4.55 -10.70
C PRO A 25 -4.04 4.51 -10.21
N VAL A 26 -3.15 3.96 -11.04
CA VAL A 26 -1.70 3.88 -10.73
C VAL A 26 -1.07 5.23 -10.41
N ASP A 27 -1.60 6.32 -10.96
CA ASP A 27 -1.12 7.70 -10.71
C ASP A 27 -1.28 8.15 -9.25
N TYR A 28 -2.12 7.47 -8.48
CA TYR A 28 -2.30 7.72 -7.05
C TYR A 28 -1.26 6.99 -6.19
N ILE A 29 -0.46 6.12 -6.79
CA ILE A 29 0.43 5.20 -6.09
C ILE A 29 1.87 5.60 -6.40
N LYS A 30 2.64 5.89 -5.34
CA LYS A 30 4.07 6.15 -5.44
C LYS A 30 4.82 5.22 -4.52
N ILE A 31 5.82 4.53 -5.09
CA ILE A 31 6.77 3.74 -4.32
C ILE A 31 7.97 4.63 -4.02
N ALA A 32 8.25 4.79 -2.73
CA ALA A 32 9.51 5.36 -2.26
C ALA A 32 10.61 4.29 -2.27
N GLU A 33 11.86 4.74 -2.36
CA GLU A 33 13.03 3.87 -2.32
C GLU A 33 13.04 2.95 -1.09
N THR A 34 13.69 1.81 -1.25
CA THR A 34 13.83 0.82 -0.17
C THR A 34 14.74 1.37 0.91
N ARG A 35 14.17 1.60 2.09
CA ARG A 35 14.87 2.12 3.26
C ARG A 35 14.55 1.28 4.50
N THR A 36 15.58 1.04 5.32
CA THR A 36 15.51 0.21 6.52
C THR A 36 14.86 0.92 7.72
N ASP A 37 14.72 2.25 7.66
CA ASP A 37 13.99 3.04 8.65
C ASP A 37 12.47 2.90 8.54
N VAL A 38 11.95 2.61 7.34
CA VAL A 38 10.52 2.36 7.09
C VAL A 38 10.16 0.88 7.19
N VAL A 39 11.07 -0.02 6.77
CA VAL A 39 10.84 -1.48 6.82
C VAL A 39 12.09 -2.18 7.40
N PRO A 40 12.15 -2.41 8.72
CA PRO A 40 13.28 -3.09 9.35
C PRO A 40 13.31 -4.59 9.02
N ASN A 41 14.48 -5.21 9.12
CA ASN A 41 14.69 -6.68 9.04
C ASN A 41 14.23 -7.35 7.73
N THR A 42 14.30 -6.65 6.60
CA THR A 42 13.97 -7.26 5.30
C THR A 42 15.07 -8.24 4.87
N PRO A 43 14.74 -9.50 4.47
CA PRO A 43 15.72 -10.43 3.92
C PRO A 43 16.32 -9.92 2.59
N PRO A 44 17.54 -10.34 2.21
CA PRO A 44 18.18 -9.90 0.98
C PRO A 44 17.34 -10.26 -0.26
N THR A 45 17.41 -9.41 -1.28
CA THR A 45 16.79 -9.67 -2.59
C THR A 45 17.55 -10.81 -3.28
N ALA A 46 17.09 -12.04 -3.08
CA ALA A 46 17.71 -13.26 -3.57
C ALA A 46 16.63 -14.33 -3.91
N ALA A 47 17.04 -15.39 -4.61
CA ALA A 47 16.21 -16.57 -4.94
C ALA A 47 14.99 -16.35 -5.88
N SER A 48 14.88 -15.23 -6.61
CA SER A 48 13.76 -14.92 -7.51
C SER A 48 12.37 -14.84 -6.86
N MET A 49 12.23 -15.14 -5.57
CA MET A 49 10.97 -15.11 -4.82
C MET A 49 10.65 -13.74 -4.21
N THR A 50 11.55 -12.75 -4.38
CA THR A 50 11.38 -11.43 -3.77
C THR A 50 10.11 -10.73 -4.27
N SER A 51 9.70 -10.95 -5.51
CA SER A 51 8.43 -10.38 -6.03
C SER A 51 7.21 -10.98 -5.34
N ASP A 52 7.24 -12.28 -5.05
CA ASP A 52 6.10 -13.00 -4.43
C ASP A 52 5.97 -12.63 -2.95
N LEU A 53 7.08 -12.64 -2.21
CA LEU A 53 7.10 -12.29 -0.79
C LEU A 53 6.67 -10.84 -0.55
N VAL A 54 7.22 -9.91 -1.34
CA VAL A 54 6.89 -8.49 -1.23
C VAL A 54 5.48 -8.23 -1.74
N GLY A 55 5.06 -8.92 -2.81
CA GLY A 55 3.70 -8.86 -3.35
C GLY A 55 2.65 -9.24 -2.31
N MET A 56 2.83 -10.37 -1.61
CA MET A 56 1.90 -10.80 -0.56
C MET A 56 1.87 -9.84 0.63
N ALA A 57 3.02 -9.30 1.04
CA ALA A 57 3.07 -8.28 2.09
C ALA A 57 2.34 -6.99 1.69
N VAL A 58 2.46 -6.58 0.43
CA VAL A 58 1.73 -5.42 -0.12
C VAL A 58 0.22 -5.69 -0.18
N VAL A 59 -0.20 -6.88 -0.61
CA VAL A 59 -1.62 -7.28 -0.63
C VAL A 59 -2.20 -7.25 0.78
N ASP A 60 -1.52 -7.84 1.76
CA ASP A 60 -1.97 -7.87 3.16
C ASP A 60 -2.12 -6.44 3.72
N ALA A 61 -1.12 -5.57 3.51
CA ALA A 61 -1.20 -4.17 3.92
C ALA A 61 -2.38 -3.43 3.26
N CYS A 62 -2.62 -3.67 1.97
CA CYS A 62 -3.76 -3.07 1.25
C CYS A 62 -5.11 -3.61 1.75
N GLN A 63 -5.20 -4.89 2.08
CA GLN A 63 -6.40 -5.51 2.65
C GLN A 63 -6.72 -4.94 4.03
N GLN A 64 -5.71 -4.81 4.91
CA GLN A 64 -5.87 -4.17 6.22
C GLN A 64 -6.35 -2.72 6.08
N LEU A 65 -5.83 -1.98 5.10
CA LEU A 65 -6.29 -0.63 4.80
C LEU A 65 -7.75 -0.62 4.31
N CYS A 66 -8.12 -1.52 3.40
CA CYS A 66 -9.49 -1.68 2.93
C CYS A 66 -10.47 -1.99 4.06
N GLU A 67 -10.12 -2.85 5.01
CA GLU A 67 -10.95 -3.14 6.19
C GLU A 67 -11.13 -1.89 7.07
N LYS A 68 -10.08 -1.11 7.31
CA LYS A 68 -10.18 0.17 8.04
C LYS A 68 -11.07 1.19 7.32
N LEU A 69 -11.04 1.19 5.98
CA LEU A 69 -11.81 2.12 5.15
C LEU A 69 -13.21 1.61 4.80
N LYS A 70 -13.56 0.37 5.14
CA LYS A 70 -14.82 -0.30 4.78
C LYS A 70 -16.06 0.47 5.18
N ASN A 71 -16.03 1.11 6.35
CA ASN A 71 -17.13 1.92 6.87
C ASN A 71 -17.26 3.28 6.14
N TYR A 72 -16.24 3.71 5.41
CA TYR A 72 -16.18 5.01 4.73
C TYR A 72 -16.27 4.89 3.19
N ARG A 73 -15.97 3.70 2.64
CA ARG A 73 -15.95 3.43 1.22
C ARG A 73 -17.39 3.22 0.72
N THR A 74 -17.88 4.17 -0.07
CA THR A 74 -19.15 4.04 -0.81
C THR A 74 -18.86 4.02 -2.32
N PRO A 75 -19.61 3.27 -3.13
CA PRO A 75 -19.29 3.05 -4.55
C PRO A 75 -19.17 4.31 -5.41
N ASN A 76 -19.73 5.44 -4.96
CA ASN A 76 -19.75 6.69 -5.73
C ASN A 76 -18.86 7.81 -5.14
N LYS A 77 -17.99 7.50 -4.17
CA LYS A 77 -17.09 8.51 -3.57
C LYS A 77 -15.67 8.39 -4.11
N PRO A 78 -15.04 9.51 -4.53
CA PRO A 78 -13.65 9.49 -4.98
C PRO A 78 -12.70 9.19 -3.81
N TRP A 79 -11.60 8.52 -4.11
CA TRP A 79 -10.62 8.05 -3.11
C TRP A 79 -10.15 9.15 -2.15
N LYS A 80 -9.84 10.35 -2.66
CA LYS A 80 -9.40 11.50 -1.84
C LYS A 80 -10.41 11.87 -0.76
N THR A 81 -11.70 11.78 -1.08
CA THR A 81 -12.79 12.10 -0.17
C THR A 81 -12.93 11.04 0.92
N VAL A 82 -12.79 9.76 0.57
CA VAL A 82 -12.82 8.65 1.55
C VAL A 82 -11.70 8.79 2.57
N VAL A 83 -10.48 9.06 2.11
CA VAL A 83 -9.31 9.25 2.99
C VAL A 83 -9.47 10.50 3.87
N GLY A 84 -9.95 11.61 3.31
CA GLY A 84 -10.19 12.84 4.06
C GLY A 84 -11.21 12.67 5.19
N TYR A 85 -12.33 12.02 4.92
CA TYR A 85 -13.33 11.71 5.95
C TYR A 85 -12.80 10.74 7.02
N SER A 86 -12.06 9.71 6.61
CA SER A 86 -11.42 8.78 7.55
C SER A 86 -10.48 9.50 8.52
N TYR A 87 -9.65 10.44 8.03
CA TYR A 87 -8.74 11.21 8.86
C TYR A 87 -9.48 12.10 9.86
N LEU A 88 -10.45 12.88 9.38
CA LEU A 88 -11.21 13.81 10.22
C LEU A 88 -11.97 13.07 11.33
N LEU A 89 -12.61 11.95 11.01
CA LEU A 89 -13.35 11.15 12.00
C LEU A 89 -12.42 10.46 13.01
N TYR A 90 -11.27 9.96 12.56
CA TYR A 90 -10.28 9.34 13.46
C TYR A 90 -9.69 10.37 14.44
N THR A 91 -9.40 11.59 13.97
CA THR A 91 -8.94 12.70 14.82
C THR A 91 -10.02 13.16 15.80
N PHE A 92 -11.28 13.27 15.37
CA PHE A 92 -12.39 13.67 16.24
C PHE A 92 -12.64 12.65 17.36
N ILE A 93 -12.55 11.35 17.05
CA ILE A 93 -12.73 10.27 18.04
C ILE A 93 -11.57 10.20 19.04
N ASN A 94 -10.35 10.60 18.68
CA ASN A 94 -9.19 10.54 19.60
C ASN A 94 -8.97 11.84 20.40
N ILE A 95 -9.77 12.88 20.15
CA ILE A 95 -9.70 14.17 20.86
C ILE A 95 -10.74 14.28 21.99
N PHE A 96 -11.75 13.41 22.00
CA PHE A 96 -12.75 13.25 23.07
C PHE A 96 -12.57 11.90 23.74
#